data_AF-A0A951N667-F1
#
_entry.id   AF-A0A951N667-F1
#
_cell.length_a   1.000
_cell.length_b   1.000
_cell.length_c   1.000
_cell.angle_alpha   90.00
_cell.angle_beta   90.00
_cell.angle_gamma   90.00
#
_symmetry.space_group_name_H-M   'P 1'
#
loop_
_entity.id
_entity.type
_entity.pdbx_description
1 polymer ?
#
loop_
_entity_poly.entity_id
_entity_poly.type
_entity_poly.pdbx_seq_one_letter_code
_entity_poly.pdbx_strand_id
1 'polypeptide(L)'
;MKTGVWTGRSNETVTRTLAALPASATLKEAKKALSDAYPFGQRSMYPYKAWCVAVDKHLRARFREEYRALDRAALEKRGATLPDDGQQELF
;
A
#
# COMPACT_ATOMS: atom_id res chain seq x y z
N MET A 1 -0.25 -18.37 -10.24
CA MET A 1 1.07 -17.92 -9.73
C MET A 1 1.21 -18.41 -8.29
N LYS A 2 2.27 -19.17 -7.94
CA LYS A 2 2.50 -19.63 -6.56
C LYS A 2 2.87 -18.42 -5.71
N THR A 3 1.89 -17.82 -5.04
CA THR A 3 2.13 -16.75 -4.08
C THR A 3 2.88 -17.37 -2.90
N GLY A 4 4.17 -17.05 -2.75
CA GLY A 4 5.00 -17.60 -1.66
C GLY A 4 4.36 -17.36 -0.29
N VAL A 5 4.64 -18.23 0.68
CA VAL A 5 4.05 -18.20 2.05
C VAL A 5 4.12 -16.81 2.71
N TRP A 6 5.19 -16.07 2.43
CA TRP A 6 5.41 -14.69 2.92
C TRP A 6 4.43 -13.70 2.30
N THR A 7 4.20 -13.78 1.00
CA THR A 7 3.26 -12.92 0.28
C THR A 7 1.83 -13.24 0.69
N GLY A 8 1.48 -14.52 0.85
CA GLY A 8 0.16 -14.95 1.34
C GLY A 8 -0.14 -14.39 2.74
N ARG A 9 0.74 -14.67 3.72
CA ARG A 9 0.59 -14.14 5.09
C ARG A 9 0.58 -12.62 5.17
N SER A 10 1.40 -11.96 4.35
CA SER A 10 1.42 -10.49 4.30
C SER A 10 0.09 -9.94 3.80
N ASN A 11 -0.45 -10.48 2.69
CA ASN A 11 -1.73 -10.03 2.15
C ASN A 11 -2.84 -10.24 3.18
N GLU A 12 -2.95 -11.43 3.77
CA GLU A 12 -3.97 -11.74 4.77
C GLU A 12 -3.93 -10.77 5.96
N THR A 13 -2.74 -10.53 6.50
CA THR A 13 -2.59 -9.63 7.66
C THR A 13 -2.90 -8.18 7.29
N VAL A 14 -2.47 -7.72 6.12
CA VAL A 14 -2.79 -6.37 5.62
C VAL A 14 -4.28 -6.21 5.41
N THR A 15 -4.94 -7.16 4.73
CA THR A 15 -6.39 -7.15 4.51
C THR A 15 -7.14 -7.12 5.83
N ARG A 16 -6.77 -7.97 6.79
CA ARG A 16 -7.41 -8.03 8.11
C ARG A 16 -7.25 -6.72 8.89
N THR A 17 -6.05 -6.14 8.87
CA THR A 17 -5.75 -4.87 9.54
C THR A 17 -6.55 -3.73 8.93
N LEU A 18 -6.59 -3.64 7.59
CA LEU A 18 -7.35 -2.60 6.91
C LEU A 18 -8.87 -2.79 7.09
N ALA A 19 -9.38 -4.02 7.13
CA ALA A 19 -10.79 -4.29 7.40
C ALA A 19 -11.21 -3.88 8.81
N ALA A 20 -10.30 -3.97 9.79
CA ALA A 20 -10.54 -3.53 11.16
C ALA A 20 -10.49 -2.00 11.34
N LEU A 21 -9.92 -1.26 10.38
CA LEU A 21 -9.86 0.19 10.44
C LEU A 21 -11.17 0.85 9.97
N PRO A 22 -11.61 1.92 10.64
CA PRO A 22 -12.80 2.67 10.22
C PRO A 22 -12.63 3.23 8.81
N ALA A 23 -13.74 3.42 8.09
CA ALA A 23 -13.73 3.98 6.74
C ALA A 23 -13.13 5.39 6.68
N SER A 24 -13.23 6.15 7.77
CA SER A 24 -12.65 7.49 7.91
C SER A 24 -11.19 7.49 8.39
N ALA A 25 -10.55 6.33 8.55
CA ALA A 25 -9.14 6.26 8.92
C ALA A 25 -8.29 6.91 7.82
N THR A 26 -7.37 7.79 8.19
CA THR A 26 -6.46 8.43 7.23
C THR A 26 -5.34 7.49 6.81
N LEU A 27 -4.66 7.80 5.70
CA LEU A 27 -3.50 7.03 5.25
C LEU A 27 -2.40 6.89 6.32
N LYS A 28 -2.19 7.94 7.12
CA LYS A 28 -1.19 7.93 8.20
C LYS A 28 -1.54 6.92 9.29
N GLU A 29 -2.79 6.89 9.71
CA GLU A 29 -3.28 5.94 10.71
C GLU A 29 -3.24 4.51 10.18
N ALA A 30 -3.63 4.31 8.91
CA ALA A 30 -3.53 3.00 8.27
C ALA A 30 -2.08 2.49 8.18
N LYS A 31 -1.13 3.35 7.80
CA LYS A 31 0.30 3.00 7.81
C LYS A 31 0.81 2.65 9.20
N LYS A 32 0.38 3.38 10.23
CA LYS A 32 0.76 3.11 11.62
C LYS A 32 0.23 1.76 12.10
N ALA A 33 -1.05 1.50 11.88
CA ALA A 33 -1.68 0.22 12.24
C ALA A 33 -1.01 -0.97 11.52
N LEU A 34 -0.66 -0.82 10.24
CA LEU A 34 0.06 -1.86 9.49
C LEU A 34 1.48 -2.05 10.01
N SER A 35 2.19 -0.97 10.37
CA SER A 35 3.53 -1.05 10.94
C SER A 35 3.55 -1.81 12.28
N ASP A 36 2.50 -1.66 13.09
CA ASP A 36 2.29 -2.34 14.37
C ASP A 36 1.89 -3.81 14.18
N ALA A 37 1.00 -4.08 13.22
CA ALA A 37 0.51 -5.42 12.89
C ALA A 37 1.53 -6.33 12.17
N TYR A 38 2.80 -5.94 12.08
CA TYR A 38 3.83 -6.68 11.33
C TYR A 38 4.07 -8.08 11.93
N PRO A 39 3.79 -9.17 11.19
CA PRO A 39 3.70 -10.51 11.78
C PRO A 39 5.03 -11.29 11.79
N PHE A 40 6.10 -10.77 11.20
CA PHE A 40 7.34 -11.55 10.96
C PHE A 40 8.50 -11.21 11.91
N GLY A 41 8.23 -10.46 12.99
CA GLY A 41 9.23 -10.13 14.01
C GLY A 41 10.31 -9.19 13.49
N GLN A 42 11.54 -9.67 13.30
CA GLN A 42 12.66 -8.82 12.85
C GLN A 42 12.44 -8.36 11.41
N ARG A 43 12.53 -7.04 11.17
CA ARG A 43 12.44 -6.44 9.84
C ARG A 43 13.74 -6.70 9.08
N SER A 44 13.85 -7.87 8.44
CA SER A 44 15.03 -8.24 7.67
C SER A 44 14.70 -9.14 6.48
N MET A 45 15.51 -9.04 5.43
CA MET A 45 15.49 -9.91 4.24
C MET A 45 14.18 -9.88 3.41
N TYR A 46 13.90 -10.99 2.71
CA TYR A 46 12.76 -11.16 1.81
C TYR A 46 11.35 -10.98 2.43
N PRO A 47 11.05 -11.39 3.68
CA PRO A 47 9.70 -11.25 4.22
C PRO A 47 9.29 -9.78 4.42
N TYR A 48 10.24 -8.91 4.80
CA TYR A 48 9.97 -7.48 4.92
C TYR A 48 9.65 -6.85 3.56
N LYS A 49 10.36 -7.25 2.49
CA LYS A 49 10.06 -6.78 1.13
C LYS A 49 8.66 -7.22 0.68
N ALA A 50 8.31 -8.49 0.92
CA ALA A 50 6.97 -9.01 0.59
C ALA A 50 5.87 -8.25 1.35
N TRP A 51 6.11 -7.91 2.62
CA TRP A 51 5.23 -7.07 3.42
C TRP A 51 5.06 -5.66 2.83
N CYS A 52 6.17 -4.97 2.52
CA CYS A 52 6.13 -3.62 1.95
C CYS A 52 5.35 -3.59 0.62
N VAL A 53 5.54 -4.58 -0.24
CA VAL A 53 4.80 -4.69 -1.52
C VAL A 53 3.31 -4.91 -1.26
N ALA A 54 2.94 -5.79 -0.32
CA ALA A 54 1.55 -6.04 0.02
C ALA A 54 0.87 -4.79 0.61
N VAL A 55 1.57 -4.08 1.50
CA VAL A 55 1.11 -2.82 2.11
C VAL A 55 0.91 -1.75 1.04
N ASP A 56 1.90 -1.51 0.18
CA ASP A 56 1.80 -0.48 -0.86
C ASP A 56 0.64 -0.76 -1.82
N LYS A 57 0.50 -2.01 -2.28
CA LYS A 57 -0.61 -2.41 -3.15
C LYS A 57 -1.98 -2.13 -2.52
N HIS A 58 -2.17 -2.50 -1.25
CA HIS A 58 -3.45 -2.31 -0.58
C HIS A 58 -3.72 -0.85 -0.22
N LEU A 59 -2.69 -0.10 0.20
CA LEU A 59 -2.84 1.32 0.49
C LEU A 59 -3.13 2.12 -0.78
N ARG A 60 -2.48 1.83 -1.91
CA ARG A 60 -2.81 2.45 -3.20
C ARG A 60 -4.23 2.11 -3.67
N ALA A 61 -4.73 0.92 -3.36
CA ALA A 61 -6.10 0.53 -3.70
C ALA A 61 -7.14 1.24 -2.83
N ARG A 62 -6.91 1.34 -1.52
CA ARG A 62 -7.84 1.96 -0.55
C ARG A 62 -7.76 3.49 -0.53
N PHE A 63 -6.56 4.05 -0.65
CA PHE A 63 -6.25 5.47 -0.52
C PHE A 63 -5.76 6.05 -1.85
N ARG A 64 -6.37 5.63 -2.96
CA ARG A 64 -5.94 6.00 -4.33
C ARG A 64 -5.83 7.53 -4.48
N GLU A 65 -6.81 8.27 -4.00
CA GLU A 65 -6.87 9.74 -4.11
C GLU A 65 -5.80 10.43 -3.26
N GLU A 66 -5.66 10.02 -1.99
CA GLU A 66 -4.59 10.52 -1.11
C GLU A 66 -3.20 10.20 -1.66
N TYR A 67 -2.99 9.00 -2.22
CA TYR A 67 -1.72 8.63 -2.86
C TYR A 67 -1.46 9.43 -4.14
N ARG A 68 -2.47 9.67 -4.97
CA ARG A 68 -2.34 10.54 -6.15
C ARG A 68 -1.96 11.97 -5.75
N ALA A 69 -2.53 12.49 -4.67
CA ALA A 69 -2.16 13.80 -4.15
C ALA A 69 -0.72 13.84 -3.63
N LEU A 70 -0.28 12.81 -2.90
CA LEU A 70 1.11 12.69 -2.44
C LEU A 70 2.10 12.53 -3.58
N ASP A 71 1.77 11.72 -4.59
CA ASP A 71 2.62 11.49 -5.76
C ASP A 71 2.72 12.78 -6.60
N ARG A 72 1.60 13.47 -6.83
CA ARG A 72 1.57 14.81 -7.44
C ARG A 72 2.45 15.79 -6.68
N ALA A 73 2.36 15.86 -5.35
CA ALA A 73 3.19 16.73 -4.53
C ALA A 73 4.69 16.33 -4.55
N ALA A 74 5.00 15.04 -4.63
CA ALA A 74 6.36 14.54 -4.74
C ALA A 74 6.99 14.83 -6.11
N LEU A 75 6.18 14.74 -7.16
CA LEU A 75 6.52 15.05 -8.54
C LEU A 75 6.73 16.56 -8.73
N GLU A 76 5.86 17.40 -8.17
CA GLU A 76 6.03 18.85 -8.14
C GLU A 76 7.35 19.26 -7.45
N LYS A 77 7.67 18.65 -6.30
CA LYS A 77 8.98 18.85 -5.65
C LYS A 77 10.18 18.39 -6.48
N ARG A 78 9.99 17.47 -7.43
CA ARG A 78 11.04 16.94 -8.31
C ARG A 78 11.01 17.58 -9.70
N GLY A 79 10.10 18.52 -9.97
CA GLY A 79 9.93 19.14 -11.28
C GLY A 79 9.46 18.16 -12.37
N ALA A 80 8.86 17.03 -12.00
CA ALA A 80 8.34 16.03 -12.93
C ALA A 80 6.80 16.09 -12.94
N THR A 81 6.17 15.80 -14.08
CA THR A 81 4.70 15.72 -14.20
C THR A 81 4.28 14.25 -14.25
N LEU A 82 3.18 13.92 -13.57
CA LEU A 82 2.62 12.56 -13.59
C LEU A 82 2.07 12.28 -14.99
N PRO A 83 2.43 11.17 -15.67
CA PRO A 83 1.66 10.75 -16.84
C PRO A 83 0.22 10.53 -16.40
N ASP A 84 -0.69 11.31 -16.99
CA ASP A 84 -2.13 11.13 -16.86
C ASP A 84 -2.45 9.72 -17.35
N ASP A 85 -2.63 8.79 -16.40
CA ASP A 85 -3.07 7.42 -16.68
C ASP A 85 -4.55 7.53 -17.04
N GLY A 86 -4.76 8.01 -18.26
CA GLY A 86 -6.04 8.16 -18.91
C GLY A 86 -6.75 6.81 -18.92
N GLN A 87 -8.04 6.88 -18.62
CA GLN A 87 -9.02 5.82 -18.81
C GLN A 87 -8.68 5.00 -20.06
N GLN A 88 -8.38 3.71 -19.92
CA GLN A 88 -8.53 2.80 -21.05
C GLN A 88 -10.03 2.64 -21.31
N GLU A 89 -10.57 3.56 -22.12
CA GLU A 89 -11.82 3.36 -22.81
C GLU A 89 -11.62 2.18 -23.77
N LEU A 90 -12.17 1.03 -23.40
CA LEU A 90 -12.37 -0.09 -24.32
C LEU A 90 -13.46 0.33 -25.32
N PHE A 91 -13.05 0.62 -26.56
CA PHE A 91 -13.92 0.62 -27.75
C PHE A 91 -13.73 -0.69 -28.51
#